data_AF-A0AAU7VSP3-F1
#
_entry.id   AF-A0AAU7VSP3-F1
#
_cell.length_a   1.000
_cell.length_b   1.000
_cell.length_c   1.000
_cell.angle_alpha   90.00
_cell.angle_beta   90.00
_cell.angle_gamma   90.00
#
_symmetry.space_group_name_H-M   'P 1'
#
loop_
_entity.id
_entity.type
_entity.pdbx_description
1 polymer ?
#
loop_
_entity_poly.entity_id
_entity_poly.type
_entity_poly.pdbx_seq_one_letter_code
_entity_poly.pdbx_strand_id
1 'polypeptide(L)'
;MTAPQPPITFDARPLTDPVDSAAVRAFTSELRARQSTSASTSTIIGIVAASVAGIVVLPIIVTVFLSLASASGSPGIAVIPLVLIGLVLVAVVLMIWLGVRNAQATRYRLSRFAQANGMSYEARIADPPLPGMIFSLGRSRQSTDLVRGTRPRFVEFGNYQYTVQSGKNSTTYRWGYVAVKLDVPLPNIVLDANGNNSFGSNLPASFEKEQRLSLEGDFDRYFTLYCPAGYERDALYLFTPDIMARFIDNAAQLDVEIVDDWLFLYTQRKVSTLDPATWAWLFGAVGALLTKFDQWARWRDERLLAENADAVATASVPAPAMNAQLPFAPPVGLLTPPPGVAPQGRRLKRSTRWLPIVFLIGFALFWFWSRLN
;
A
#
# COMPACT_ATOMS: atom_id res chain seq x y z
N MET A 1 -34.25 -10.84 4.58
CA MET A 1 -34.18 -10.69 3.11
C MET A 1 -33.76 -9.26 2.82
N THR A 2 -32.46 -9.04 2.60
CA THR A 2 -31.90 -7.71 2.36
C THR A 2 -32.07 -7.39 0.88
N ALA A 3 -32.72 -6.27 0.55
CA ALA A 3 -32.87 -5.84 -0.84
C ALA A 3 -31.49 -5.70 -1.51
N PRO A 4 -31.34 -6.09 -2.79
CA PRO A 4 -30.09 -5.88 -3.53
C PRO A 4 -29.78 -4.38 -3.55
N GLN A 5 -28.59 -4.01 -3.07
CA GLN A 5 -28.08 -2.65 -3.19
C GLN A 5 -28.05 -2.29 -4.69
N PRO A 6 -28.55 -1.10 -5.09
CA PRO A 6 -28.47 -0.68 -6.49
C PRO A 6 -26.99 -0.68 -6.92
N PRO A 7 -26.68 -1.11 -8.15
CA PRO A 7 -25.31 -1.10 -8.64
C PRO A 7 -24.75 0.32 -8.56
N ILE A 8 -23.59 0.47 -7.90
CA ILE A 8 -22.86 1.74 -7.87
C ILE A 8 -22.59 2.10 -9.33
N THR A 9 -23.27 3.14 -9.79
CA THR A 9 -23.21 3.57 -11.19
C THR A 9 -22.02 4.49 -11.35
N PHE A 10 -20.99 4.03 -12.07
CA PHE A 10 -19.81 4.83 -12.41
C PHE A 10 -19.59 4.77 -13.92
N ASP A 11 -19.02 5.84 -14.49
CA ASP A 11 -18.71 5.92 -15.91
C ASP A 11 -17.40 5.20 -16.22
N ALA A 12 -17.51 3.98 -16.74
CA ALA A 12 -16.37 3.14 -17.14
C ALA A 12 -15.86 3.42 -18.55
N ARG A 13 -16.60 4.17 -19.39
CA ARG A 13 -16.27 4.39 -20.81
C ARG A 13 -14.84 4.90 -21.03
N PRO A 14 -14.30 5.84 -20.22
CA PRO A 14 -12.93 6.30 -20.41
C PRO A 14 -11.86 5.21 -20.26
N LEU A 15 -12.17 4.09 -19.61
CA LEU A 15 -11.24 2.96 -19.45
C LEU A 15 -11.14 2.12 -20.71
N THR A 16 -12.23 1.98 -21.49
CA THR A 16 -12.34 1.05 -22.62
C THR A 16 -12.39 1.73 -23.99
N ASP A 17 -12.97 2.92 -24.08
CA ASP A 17 -13.24 3.57 -25.36
C ASP A 17 -11.95 3.87 -26.14
N PRO A 18 -11.98 3.91 -27.48
CA PRO A 18 -10.83 4.31 -28.27
C PRO A 18 -10.33 5.71 -27.87
N VAL A 19 -9.00 5.85 -27.78
CA VAL A 19 -8.36 7.12 -27.39
C VAL A 19 -7.64 7.75 -28.57
N ASP A 20 -7.84 9.06 -28.76
CA ASP A 20 -7.08 9.84 -29.72
C ASP A 20 -5.62 10.01 -29.26
N SER A 21 -4.70 9.67 -30.16
CA SER A 21 -3.27 9.76 -29.89
C SER A 21 -2.77 11.21 -29.71
N ALA A 22 -3.43 12.21 -30.32
CA ALA A 22 -3.06 13.61 -30.13
C ALA A 22 -3.44 14.09 -28.72
N ALA A 23 -4.64 13.74 -28.25
CA ALA A 23 -5.09 14.00 -26.88
C ALA A 23 -4.16 13.37 -25.83
N VAL A 24 -3.73 12.12 -26.02
CA VAL A 24 -2.78 11.45 -25.11
C VAL A 24 -1.45 12.19 -25.04
N ARG A 25 -0.92 12.66 -26.18
CA ARG A 25 0.34 13.43 -26.22
C ARG A 25 0.20 14.77 -25.51
N ALA A 26 -0.88 15.51 -25.75
CA ALA A 26 -1.15 16.80 -25.11
C ALA A 26 -1.25 16.66 -23.58
N PHE A 27 -1.98 15.66 -23.09
CA PHE A 27 -2.06 15.32 -21.67
C PHE A 27 -0.68 14.96 -21.09
N THR A 28 0.11 14.19 -21.83
CA THR A 28 1.45 13.79 -21.38
C THR A 28 2.40 14.99 -21.27
N SER A 29 2.30 15.98 -22.18
CA SER A 29 3.07 17.23 -22.06
C SER A 29 2.64 18.07 -20.86
N GLU A 30 1.33 18.11 -20.58
CA GLU A 30 0.79 18.84 -19.43
C GLU A 30 1.25 18.21 -18.10
N LEU A 31 1.17 16.88 -17.97
CA LEU A 31 1.69 16.17 -16.79
C LEU A 31 3.17 16.44 -16.57
N ARG A 32 3.97 16.44 -17.64
CA ARG A 32 5.42 16.76 -17.59
C ARG A 32 5.69 18.20 -17.18
N ALA A 33 4.85 19.15 -17.60
CA ALA A 33 4.98 20.55 -17.20
C ALA A 33 4.62 20.77 -15.72
N ARG A 34 3.62 20.03 -15.21
CA ARG A 34 3.18 20.11 -13.80
C ARG A 34 4.14 19.44 -12.83
N GLN A 35 4.79 18.35 -13.25
CA GLN A 35 5.79 17.67 -12.45
C GLN A 35 7.15 18.35 -12.65
N SER A 36 7.54 19.24 -11.72
CA SER A 36 8.93 19.67 -11.66
C SER A 36 9.80 18.47 -11.24
N THR A 37 10.66 18.05 -12.16
CA THR A 37 11.93 17.32 -11.97
C THR A 37 12.01 15.79 -11.88
N SER A 38 13.12 15.36 -12.52
CA SER A 38 13.93 14.14 -12.44
C SER A 38 13.30 12.82 -12.89
N ALA A 39 13.84 12.28 -13.99
CA ALA A 39 13.64 10.88 -14.36
C ALA A 39 14.00 9.98 -13.16
N SER A 40 13.13 9.02 -12.82
CA SER A 40 13.40 8.16 -11.66
C SER A 40 14.75 7.48 -11.81
N THR A 41 15.52 7.39 -10.73
CA THR A 41 16.84 6.73 -10.69
C THR A 41 16.79 5.33 -11.28
N SER A 42 15.67 4.62 -11.13
CA SER A 42 15.43 3.30 -11.75
C SER A 42 15.31 3.34 -13.28
N THR A 43 14.71 4.39 -13.84
CA THR A 43 14.63 4.59 -15.29
C THR A 43 16.02 4.92 -15.84
N ILE A 44 16.78 5.76 -15.13
CA ILE A 44 18.16 6.09 -15.49
C ILE A 44 19.05 4.84 -15.41
N ILE A 45 18.99 4.07 -14.32
CA ILE A 45 19.74 2.82 -14.16
C ILE A 45 19.37 1.82 -15.24
N GLY A 46 18.07 1.67 -15.56
CA GLY A 46 17.63 0.78 -16.64
C GLY A 46 18.19 1.19 -18.00
N ILE A 47 18.16 2.49 -18.32
CA ILE A 47 18.74 3.03 -19.55
C ILE A 47 20.26 2.83 -19.57
N VAL A 48 20.97 3.14 -18.48
CA VAL A 48 22.42 2.99 -18.38
C VAL A 48 22.83 1.53 -18.45
N ALA A 49 22.15 0.62 -17.75
CA ALA A 49 22.45 -0.81 -17.78
C ALA A 49 22.22 -1.40 -19.18
N ALA A 50 21.11 -1.03 -19.85
CA ALA A 50 20.86 -1.42 -21.23
C ALA A 50 21.92 -0.85 -22.19
N SER A 51 22.34 0.40 -21.97
CA SER A 51 23.37 1.07 -22.77
C SER A 51 24.74 0.40 -22.58
N VAL A 52 25.15 0.13 -21.35
CA VAL A 52 26.43 -0.53 -21.01
C VAL A 52 26.45 -1.97 -21.51
N ALA A 53 25.36 -2.72 -21.32
CA ALA A 53 25.23 -4.07 -21.86
C ALA A 53 25.35 -4.04 -23.40
N GLY A 54 24.68 -3.09 -24.06
CA GLY A 54 24.84 -2.87 -25.50
C GLY A 54 26.29 -2.55 -25.89
N ILE A 55 26.94 -1.61 -25.22
CA ILE A 55 28.31 -1.16 -25.52
C ILE A 55 29.35 -2.27 -25.30
N VAL A 56 29.17 -3.15 -24.32
CA VAL A 56 30.14 -4.21 -24.00
C VAL A 56 29.88 -5.48 -24.82
N VAL A 57 28.62 -5.92 -24.89
CA VAL A 57 28.26 -7.18 -25.53
C VAL A 57 28.33 -7.07 -27.06
N LEU A 58 27.96 -5.93 -27.64
CA LEU A 58 27.98 -5.73 -29.09
C LEU A 58 29.38 -5.89 -29.72
N PRO A 59 30.45 -5.21 -29.25
CA PRO A 59 31.79 -5.38 -29.83
C PRO A 59 32.36 -6.77 -29.58
N ILE A 60 32.11 -7.41 -28.42
CA ILE A 60 32.57 -8.79 -28.17
C ILE A 60 31.94 -9.74 -29.20
N ILE A 61 30.63 -9.63 -29.40
CA ILE A 61 29.91 -10.45 -30.38
C ILE A 61 30.42 -10.17 -31.79
N VAL A 62 30.57 -8.90 -32.18
CA VAL A 62 31.10 -8.51 -33.50
C VAL A 62 32.51 -9.07 -33.71
N THR A 63 33.39 -8.99 -32.71
CA THR A 63 34.78 -9.48 -32.80
C THR A 63 34.86 -11.01 -32.90
N VAL A 64 34.04 -11.73 -32.13
CA VAL A 64 33.95 -13.20 -32.20
C VAL A 64 33.47 -13.65 -33.58
N PHE A 65 32.47 -12.97 -34.15
CA PHE A 65 31.93 -13.34 -35.45
C PHE A 65 32.81 -12.91 -36.63
N LEU A 66 33.49 -11.77 -36.56
CA LEU A 66 34.55 -11.41 -37.50
C LEU A 66 35.67 -12.45 -37.51
N SER A 67 36.07 -12.92 -36.32
CA SER A 67 37.09 -13.96 -36.18
C SER A 67 36.62 -15.29 -36.77
N LEU A 68 35.37 -15.70 -36.50
CA LEU A 68 34.79 -16.93 -37.06
C LEU A 68 34.60 -16.87 -38.58
N ALA A 69 34.18 -15.72 -39.12
CA ALA A 69 34.04 -15.52 -40.56
C ALA A 69 35.40 -15.53 -41.27
N SER A 70 36.41 -14.89 -40.67
CA SER A 70 37.79 -14.94 -41.18
C SER A 70 38.37 -16.36 -41.20
N ALA A 71 38.01 -17.20 -40.22
CA ALA A 71 38.42 -18.61 -40.18
C ALA A 71 37.65 -19.49 -41.17
N SER A 72 36.38 -19.16 -41.46
CA SER A 72 35.52 -19.96 -42.35
C SER A 72 35.66 -19.67 -43.85
N GLY A 73 36.30 -18.56 -44.22
CA GLY A 73 36.47 -18.13 -45.62
C GLY A 73 35.20 -17.69 -46.34
N SER A 74 34.01 -17.80 -45.73
CA SER A 74 32.75 -17.33 -46.30
C SER A 74 32.21 -16.10 -45.54
N PRO A 75 31.97 -14.96 -46.21
CA PRO A 75 31.46 -13.76 -45.56
C PRO A 75 30.00 -13.92 -45.07
N GLY A 76 29.24 -14.89 -45.62
CA GLY A 76 27.85 -15.14 -45.25
C GLY A 76 27.65 -15.56 -43.79
N ILE A 77 28.65 -16.19 -43.17
CA ILE A 77 28.58 -16.64 -41.77
C ILE A 77 28.65 -15.46 -40.78
N ALA A 78 29.29 -14.34 -41.15
CA ALA A 78 29.31 -13.11 -40.34
C ALA A 78 28.01 -12.29 -40.45
N VAL A 79 27.28 -12.39 -41.57
CA VAL A 79 26.09 -11.56 -41.82
C VAL A 79 24.90 -12.00 -40.97
N ILE A 80 24.69 -13.32 -40.83
CA ILE A 80 23.58 -13.90 -40.04
C ILE A 80 23.54 -13.35 -38.59
N PRO A 81 24.62 -13.39 -37.79
CA PRO A 81 24.59 -12.89 -36.42
C PRO A 81 24.45 -11.37 -36.32
N LEU A 82 25.04 -10.60 -37.24
CA LEU A 82 24.84 -9.14 -37.30
C LEU A 82 23.37 -8.79 -37.53
N VAL A 83 22.70 -9.51 -38.44
CA VAL A 83 21.26 -9.38 -38.68
C VAL A 83 20.45 -9.76 -37.44
N LEU A 84 20.81 -10.85 -36.74
CA LEU A 84 20.14 -11.26 -35.49
C LEU A 84 20.27 -10.20 -34.39
N ILE A 85 21.45 -9.59 -34.21
CA ILE A 85 21.64 -8.51 -33.25
C ILE A 85 20.81 -7.27 -33.62
N GLY A 86 20.82 -6.90 -34.91
CA GLY A 86 19.99 -5.80 -35.41
C GLY A 86 18.50 -6.03 -35.11
N LEU A 87 18.02 -7.25 -35.32
CA LEU A 87 16.65 -7.65 -35.01
C LEU A 87 16.35 -7.55 -33.50
N VAL A 88 17.25 -8.01 -32.65
CA VAL A 88 17.11 -7.89 -31.19
C VAL A 88 17.05 -6.43 -30.75
N LEU A 89 17.93 -5.56 -31.30
CA LEU A 89 17.91 -4.14 -30.99
C LEU A 89 16.60 -3.47 -31.41
N VAL A 90 16.12 -3.75 -32.62
CA VAL A 90 14.82 -3.27 -33.11
C VAL A 90 13.68 -3.76 -32.20
N ALA A 91 13.70 -5.03 -31.79
CA ALA A 91 12.71 -5.59 -30.88
C ALA A 91 12.73 -4.91 -29.50
N VAL A 92 13.91 -4.63 -28.95
CA VAL A 92 14.06 -3.91 -27.66
C VAL A 92 13.55 -2.48 -27.77
N VAL A 93 13.93 -1.75 -28.82
CA VAL A 93 13.46 -0.37 -29.05
C VAL A 93 11.93 -0.35 -29.22
N LEU A 94 11.38 -1.29 -30.00
CA LEU A 94 9.94 -1.42 -30.17
C LEU A 94 9.24 -1.75 -28.86
N MET A 95 9.79 -2.66 -28.04
CA MET A 95 9.25 -3.00 -26.73
C MET A 95 9.23 -1.79 -25.79
N ILE A 96 10.30 -1.01 -25.73
CA ILE A 96 10.37 0.22 -24.92
C ILE A 96 9.34 1.25 -25.43
N TRP A 97 9.29 1.46 -26.74
CA TRP A 97 8.36 2.41 -27.35
C TRP A 97 6.90 2.04 -27.11
N LEU A 98 6.54 0.77 -27.31
CA LEU A 98 5.21 0.24 -27.02
C LEU A 98 4.89 0.35 -25.52
N GLY A 99 5.85 0.04 -24.65
CA GLY A 99 5.70 0.15 -23.20
C GLY A 99 5.42 1.58 -22.74
N VAL A 100 6.19 2.55 -23.25
CA VAL A 100 5.97 3.97 -22.96
C VAL A 100 4.62 4.43 -23.52
N ARG A 101 4.30 4.10 -24.77
CA ARG A 101 3.03 4.48 -25.39
C ARG A 101 1.83 3.91 -24.62
N ASN A 102 1.91 2.65 -24.21
CA ASN A 102 0.87 2.00 -23.42
C ASN A 102 0.75 2.65 -22.03
N ALA A 103 1.86 2.96 -21.37
CA ALA A 103 1.83 3.66 -20.09
C ALA A 103 1.16 5.04 -20.20
N GLN A 104 1.49 5.84 -21.23
CA GLN A 104 0.84 7.14 -21.43
C GLN A 104 -0.66 7.02 -21.72
N ALA A 105 -1.05 6.04 -22.54
CA ALA A 105 -2.46 5.78 -22.81
C ALA A 105 -3.22 5.37 -21.53
N THR A 106 -2.63 4.51 -20.69
CA THR A 106 -3.21 4.11 -19.40
C THR A 106 -3.41 5.30 -18.48
N ARG A 107 -2.40 6.17 -18.32
CA ARG A 107 -2.52 7.36 -17.47
C ARG A 107 -3.59 8.33 -17.97
N TYR A 108 -3.67 8.51 -19.28
CA TYR A 108 -4.71 9.34 -19.89
C TYR A 108 -6.10 8.77 -19.62
N ARG A 109 -6.32 7.48 -19.87
CA ARG A 109 -7.58 6.78 -19.60
C ARG A 109 -8.00 6.91 -18.14
N LEU A 110 -7.07 6.65 -17.21
CA LEU A 110 -7.31 6.80 -15.76
C LEU A 110 -7.63 8.24 -15.36
N SER A 111 -6.96 9.23 -15.96
CA SER A 111 -7.25 10.64 -15.71
C SER A 111 -8.66 11.02 -16.17
N ARG A 112 -9.06 10.57 -17.36
CA ARG A 112 -10.42 10.80 -17.90
C ARG A 112 -11.48 10.05 -17.11
N PHE A 113 -11.18 8.83 -16.68
CA PHE A 113 -12.02 8.03 -15.79
C PHE A 113 -12.24 8.74 -14.46
N ALA A 114 -11.17 9.23 -13.82
CA ALA A 114 -11.27 9.96 -12.57
C ALA A 114 -12.16 11.19 -12.75
N GLN A 115 -11.89 12.02 -13.78
CA GLN A 115 -12.69 13.22 -14.08
C GLN A 115 -14.17 12.91 -14.33
N ALA A 116 -14.47 11.88 -15.12
CA ALA A 116 -15.84 11.47 -15.45
C ALA A 116 -16.64 11.04 -14.20
N ASN A 117 -15.94 10.59 -13.15
CA ASN A 117 -16.52 10.13 -11.90
C ASN A 117 -16.32 11.13 -10.74
N GLY A 118 -15.99 12.39 -11.03
CA GLY A 118 -15.84 13.44 -10.01
C GLY A 118 -14.63 13.26 -9.08
N MET A 119 -13.65 12.46 -9.51
CA MET A 119 -12.40 12.17 -8.81
C MET A 119 -11.23 12.89 -9.48
N SER A 120 -10.11 12.96 -8.77
CA SER A 120 -8.84 13.48 -9.29
C SER A 120 -7.87 12.34 -9.58
N TYR A 121 -6.95 12.57 -10.53
CA TYR A 121 -5.91 11.62 -10.88
C TYR A 121 -4.54 12.22 -10.62
N GLU A 122 -3.66 11.43 -10.01
CA GLU A 122 -2.27 11.78 -9.78
C GLU A 122 -1.36 10.64 -10.25
N ALA A 123 -0.43 10.95 -11.14
CA ALA A 123 0.36 9.90 -11.81
C ALA A 123 1.33 9.20 -10.85
N ARG A 124 1.88 9.94 -9.87
CA ARG A 124 2.95 9.46 -9.01
C ARG A 124 3.14 10.33 -7.77
N ILE A 125 3.37 9.68 -6.64
CA ILE A 125 3.89 10.29 -5.41
C ILE A 125 5.11 9.47 -4.96
N ALA A 126 6.24 10.14 -4.75
CA ALA A 126 7.41 9.54 -4.11
C ALA A 126 7.26 9.63 -2.59
N ASP A 127 7.65 8.58 -1.88
CA ASP A 127 7.56 8.48 -0.42
C ASP A 127 6.20 8.95 0.15
N PRO A 128 5.09 8.29 -0.25
CA PRO A 128 3.75 8.69 0.18
C PRO A 128 3.65 8.70 1.72
N PRO A 129 3.20 9.81 2.34
CA PRO A 129 3.19 9.98 3.80
C PRO A 129 1.96 9.34 4.46
N LEU A 130 1.69 8.08 4.15
CA LEU A 130 0.57 7.32 4.70
C LEU A 130 1.03 6.46 5.89
N PRO A 131 0.25 6.37 6.99
CA PRO A 131 0.66 5.65 8.20
C PRO A 131 0.57 4.12 8.11
N GLY A 132 -0.01 3.57 7.03
CA GLY A 132 -0.20 2.14 6.84
C GLY A 132 1.08 1.32 6.82
N MET A 133 0.98 0.05 7.21
CA MET A 133 2.13 -0.83 7.45
C MET A 133 3.06 -1.01 6.25
N ILE A 134 2.55 -0.92 5.01
CA ILE A 134 3.35 -1.09 3.79
C ILE A 134 4.17 0.16 3.44
N PHE A 135 3.72 1.35 3.87
CA PHE A 135 4.29 2.64 3.45
C PHE A 135 5.58 3.01 4.16
N SER A 136 5.90 2.33 5.27
CA SER A 136 7.15 2.52 6.02
C SER A 136 8.29 1.58 5.58
N LEU A 137 8.03 0.65 4.66
CA LEU A 137 8.96 -0.44 4.35
C LEU A 137 9.91 -0.14 3.19
N GLY A 138 11.16 -0.60 3.35
CA GLY A 138 12.17 -0.57 2.29
C GLY A 138 12.54 0.84 1.84
N ARG A 139 13.03 0.94 0.59
CA ARG A 139 13.42 2.20 -0.06
C ARG A 139 12.74 2.34 -1.42
N SER A 140 12.97 3.48 -2.09
CA SER A 140 12.41 3.77 -3.42
C SER A 140 10.89 3.61 -3.45
N ARG A 141 10.25 4.10 -2.38
CA ARG A 141 8.81 3.97 -2.16
C ARG A 141 8.08 4.93 -3.08
N GLN A 142 7.04 4.43 -3.74
CA GLN A 142 6.23 5.26 -4.61
C GLN A 142 4.83 4.70 -4.74
N SER A 143 3.85 5.59 -4.75
CA SER A 143 2.50 5.32 -5.25
C SER A 143 2.40 5.82 -6.69
N THR A 144 1.70 5.07 -7.53
CA THR A 144 1.48 5.40 -8.95
C THR A 144 0.04 5.18 -9.34
N ASP A 145 -0.40 5.94 -10.34
CA ASP A 145 -1.74 5.86 -10.91
C ASP A 145 -2.84 6.07 -9.86
N LEU A 146 -2.68 7.09 -9.01
CA LEU A 146 -3.59 7.36 -7.92
C LEU A 146 -4.89 7.98 -8.45
N VAL A 147 -6.03 7.49 -7.96
CA VAL A 147 -7.36 8.07 -8.19
C VAL A 147 -7.95 8.42 -6.83
N ARG A 148 -8.36 9.69 -6.66
CA ARG A 148 -8.81 10.22 -5.36
C ARG A 148 -10.20 10.82 -5.44
N GLY A 149 -11.11 10.35 -4.58
CA GLY A 149 -12.38 11.00 -4.28
C GLY A 149 -12.29 11.77 -2.96
N THR A 150 -13.01 12.89 -2.86
CA THR A 150 -13.07 13.71 -1.63
C THR A 150 -14.46 13.75 -1.00
N ARG A 151 -15.49 13.23 -1.69
CA ARG A 151 -16.88 13.23 -1.23
C ARG A 151 -17.47 11.82 -1.27
N PRO A 152 -18.27 11.41 -0.28
CA PRO A 152 -18.54 12.13 0.98
C PRO A 152 -17.32 12.19 1.91
N ARG A 153 -16.27 11.39 1.62
CA ARG A 153 -15.07 11.25 2.43
C ARG A 153 -13.86 11.11 1.51
N PHE A 154 -12.66 11.37 2.02
CA PHE A 154 -11.45 11.12 1.26
C PHE A 154 -11.22 9.61 1.08
N VAL A 155 -11.11 9.20 -0.18
CA VAL A 155 -10.75 7.84 -0.60
C VAL A 155 -9.69 7.94 -1.70
N GLU A 156 -8.63 7.16 -1.58
CA GLU A 156 -7.55 7.06 -2.55
C GLU A 156 -7.37 5.61 -3.00
N PHE A 157 -7.37 5.37 -4.30
CA PHE A 157 -7.01 4.09 -4.92
C PHE A 157 -5.64 4.24 -5.57
N GLY A 158 -4.69 3.36 -5.26
CA GLY A 158 -3.34 3.50 -5.78
C GLY A 158 -2.59 2.18 -5.93
N ASN A 159 -1.59 2.17 -6.80
CA ASN A 159 -0.62 1.09 -6.91
C ASN A 159 0.66 1.51 -6.20
N TYR A 160 1.14 0.75 -5.23
CA TYR A 160 2.30 1.04 -4.42
C TYR A 160 3.44 0.05 -4.70
N GLN A 161 4.68 0.51 -4.54
CA GLN A 161 5.85 -0.36 -4.53
C GLN A 161 6.91 0.15 -3.56
N TYR A 162 7.73 -0.79 -3.09
CA TYR A 162 8.96 -0.53 -2.37
C TYR A 162 10.00 -1.59 -2.68
N THR A 163 11.26 -1.27 -2.46
CA THR A 163 12.37 -2.18 -2.70
C THR A 163 13.08 -2.51 -1.40
N VAL A 164 13.26 -3.81 -1.13
CA VAL A 164 14.10 -4.30 -0.02
C VAL A 164 15.40 -4.81 -0.62
N GLN A 165 16.51 -4.46 -0.01
CA GLN A 165 17.82 -4.99 -0.36
C GLN A 165 18.26 -5.96 0.74
N SER A 166 18.68 -7.17 0.34
CA SER A 166 19.26 -8.18 1.22
C SER A 166 20.61 -8.59 0.64
N GLY A 167 21.69 -8.09 1.23
CA GLY A 167 23.04 -8.23 0.70
C GLY A 167 23.17 -7.61 -0.70
N LYS A 168 23.50 -8.45 -1.70
CA LYS A 168 23.62 -8.07 -3.12
C LYS A 168 22.30 -8.20 -3.90
N ASN A 169 21.29 -8.82 -3.30
CA ASN A 169 20.00 -9.04 -3.95
C ASN A 169 19.04 -7.92 -3.61
N SER A 170 18.21 -7.54 -4.57
CA SER A 170 17.20 -6.51 -4.40
C SER A 170 15.87 -7.01 -4.94
N THR A 171 14.84 -6.94 -4.10
CA THR A 171 13.48 -7.39 -4.43
C THR A 171 12.53 -6.21 -4.34
N THR A 172 11.74 -6.01 -5.40
CA THR A 172 10.68 -4.98 -5.41
C THR A 172 9.34 -5.62 -5.12
N TYR A 173 8.71 -5.19 -4.04
CA TYR A 173 7.37 -5.58 -3.65
C TYR A 173 6.37 -4.61 -4.25
N ARG A 174 5.20 -5.13 -4.64
CA ARG A 174 4.14 -4.36 -5.29
C ARG A 174 2.82 -4.65 -4.61
N TRP A 175 2.03 -3.61 -4.42
CA TRP A 175 0.75 -3.65 -3.75
C TRP A 175 -0.26 -2.81 -4.51
N GLY A 176 -1.52 -3.23 -4.53
CA GLY A 176 -2.64 -2.34 -4.72
C GLY A 176 -3.21 -1.97 -3.36
N TYR A 177 -3.61 -0.72 -3.19
CA TYR A 177 -4.22 -0.26 -1.95
C TYR A 177 -5.40 0.68 -2.18
N VAL A 178 -6.33 0.64 -1.23
CA VAL A 178 -7.33 1.69 -1.02
C VAL A 178 -7.08 2.31 0.34
N ALA A 179 -6.97 3.64 0.41
CA ALA A 179 -6.84 4.39 1.65
C ALA A 179 -8.09 5.24 1.85
N VAL A 180 -8.79 5.02 2.96
CA VAL A 180 -9.99 5.77 3.34
C VAL A 180 -9.71 6.52 4.62
N LYS A 181 -9.95 7.84 4.59
CA LYS A 181 -9.79 8.68 5.76
C LYS A 181 -10.95 8.44 6.73
N LEU A 182 -10.69 8.22 8.01
CA LEU A 182 -11.71 8.09 9.05
C LEU A 182 -11.98 9.42 9.75
N ASP A 183 -13.14 9.56 10.39
CA ASP A 183 -13.56 10.80 11.07
C ASP A 183 -12.92 10.96 12.45
N VAL A 184 -12.54 9.83 13.07
CA VAL A 184 -11.85 9.78 14.36
C VAL A 184 -10.70 8.78 14.28
N PRO A 185 -9.62 8.99 15.07
CA PRO A 185 -8.60 7.97 15.25
C PRO A 185 -9.19 6.72 15.92
N LEU A 186 -8.82 5.55 15.41
CA LEU A 186 -9.23 4.23 15.92
C LEU A 186 -8.00 3.40 16.32
N PRO A 187 -8.14 2.43 17.26
CA PRO A 187 -7.04 1.56 17.62
C PRO A 187 -6.51 0.81 16.40
N ASN A 188 -5.22 0.50 16.41
CA ASN A 188 -4.60 -0.18 15.29
C ASN A 188 -5.14 -1.60 15.19
N ILE A 189 -5.88 -1.94 14.14
CA ILE A 189 -6.45 -3.27 13.97
C ILE A 189 -6.08 -3.76 12.58
N VAL A 190 -5.66 -5.02 12.49
CA VAL A 190 -5.36 -5.65 11.20
C VAL A 190 -6.26 -6.87 11.02
N LEU A 191 -6.89 -6.96 9.85
CA LEU A 191 -7.55 -8.17 9.38
C LEU A 191 -6.70 -8.77 8.25
N ASP A 192 -6.11 -9.93 8.50
CA ASP A 192 -5.42 -10.72 7.48
C ASP A 192 -6.45 -11.60 6.76
N ALA A 193 -6.65 -11.38 5.47
CA ALA A 193 -7.68 -12.07 4.70
C ALA A 193 -7.18 -13.42 4.19
N ASN A 194 -7.75 -14.50 4.74
CA ASN A 194 -7.39 -15.87 4.36
C ASN A 194 -7.60 -16.15 2.86
N GLY A 195 -8.59 -15.49 2.23
CA GLY A 195 -8.93 -15.68 0.83
C GLY A 195 -7.93 -15.09 -0.17
N ASN A 196 -7.04 -14.18 0.26
CA ASN A 196 -5.98 -13.64 -0.60
C ASN A 196 -4.65 -14.39 -0.42
N ASN A 197 -4.54 -15.22 0.62
CA ASN A 197 -3.32 -15.94 0.99
C ASN A 197 -3.04 -17.08 0.00
N SER A 198 -1.83 -17.10 -0.57
CA SER A 198 -1.40 -18.19 -1.46
C SER A 198 -0.79 -19.35 -0.67
N PHE A 199 0.26 -19.06 0.13
CA PHE A 199 0.88 -19.99 1.07
C PHE A 199 1.31 -19.19 2.31
N GLY A 200 0.41 -19.08 3.29
CA GLY A 200 0.58 -18.21 4.45
C GLY A 200 0.20 -16.75 4.18
N SER A 201 0.27 -15.93 5.24
CA SER A 201 -0.07 -14.50 5.19
C SER A 201 0.78 -13.76 4.18
N ASN A 202 0.15 -12.97 3.31
CA ASN A 202 0.84 -12.06 2.40
C ASN A 202 1.29 -10.77 3.08
N LEU A 203 0.87 -10.51 4.32
CA LEU A 203 1.24 -9.30 5.04
C LEU A 203 2.76 -9.21 5.23
N PRO A 204 3.35 -8.01 5.12
CA PRO A 204 4.80 -7.85 5.25
C PRO A 204 5.27 -7.93 6.71
N ALA A 205 4.37 -8.05 7.68
CA ALA A 205 4.67 -8.17 9.09
C ALA A 205 3.94 -9.36 9.69
N SER A 206 4.61 -10.03 10.62
CA SER A 206 3.98 -10.97 11.55
C SER A 206 3.74 -10.24 12.88
N PHE A 207 2.64 -10.54 13.56
CA PHE A 207 2.29 -9.95 14.86
C PHE A 207 2.47 -10.96 15.99
N GLU A 208 2.50 -10.49 17.23
CA GLU A 208 2.53 -11.34 18.42
C GLU A 208 1.25 -12.19 18.52
N LYS A 209 1.36 -13.43 19.03
CA LYS A 209 0.22 -14.36 19.05
C LYS A 209 -0.86 -13.90 20.01
N GLU A 210 -0.44 -13.24 21.08
CA GLU A 210 -1.26 -12.67 22.15
C GLU A 210 -2.12 -11.51 21.65
N GLN A 211 -1.77 -10.94 20.49
CA GLN A 211 -2.52 -9.88 19.83
C GLN A 211 -3.58 -10.41 18.85
N ARG A 212 -3.65 -11.73 18.66
CA ARG A 212 -4.68 -12.36 17.84
C ARG A 212 -5.96 -12.47 18.67
N LEU A 213 -7.05 -11.95 18.11
CA LEU A 213 -8.38 -12.08 18.69
C LEU A 213 -9.27 -12.88 17.75
N SER A 214 -9.88 -13.94 18.27
CA SER A 214 -10.93 -14.67 17.56
C SER A 214 -12.27 -13.98 17.82
N LEU A 215 -13.03 -13.75 16.76
CA LEU A 215 -14.39 -13.21 16.87
C LEU A 215 -15.43 -14.35 16.87
N GLU A 216 -16.64 -14.04 17.31
CA GLU A 216 -17.74 -15.01 17.31
C GLU A 216 -18.16 -15.42 15.88
N GLY A 217 -18.85 -16.56 15.77
CA GLY A 217 -19.35 -17.07 14.50
C GLY A 217 -18.26 -17.68 13.62
N ASP A 218 -18.33 -17.43 12.32
CA ASP A 218 -17.45 -18.02 11.31
C ASP A 218 -16.42 -17.02 10.74
N PHE A 219 -16.26 -15.85 11.38
CA PHE A 219 -15.36 -14.79 10.92
C PHE A 219 -13.91 -15.26 10.75
N ASP A 220 -13.43 -16.10 11.66
CA ASP A 220 -12.08 -16.68 11.67
C ASP A 220 -11.79 -17.54 10.43
N ARG A 221 -12.82 -17.99 9.70
CA ARG A 221 -12.65 -18.71 8.42
C ARG A 221 -12.20 -17.76 7.32
N TYR A 222 -12.58 -16.49 7.40
CA TYR A 222 -12.31 -15.48 6.39
C TYR A 222 -11.15 -14.56 6.76
N PHE A 223 -11.03 -14.20 8.04
CA PHE A 223 -10.02 -13.27 8.52
C PHE A 223 -9.34 -13.75 9.79
N THR A 224 -8.07 -13.38 9.96
CA THR A 224 -7.43 -13.36 11.27
C THR A 224 -7.35 -11.92 11.77
N LEU A 225 -8.00 -11.61 12.90
CA LEU A 225 -7.97 -10.28 13.51
C LEU A 225 -6.80 -10.15 14.48
N TYR A 226 -6.08 -9.03 14.36
CA TYR A 226 -5.05 -8.61 15.29
C TYR A 226 -5.38 -7.25 15.90
N CYS A 227 -5.29 -7.12 17.22
CA CYS A 227 -5.44 -5.86 17.96
C CYS A 227 -4.37 -5.71 19.06
N PRO A 228 -4.03 -4.47 19.47
CA PRO A 228 -3.20 -4.19 20.62
C PRO A 228 -3.70 -4.89 21.87
N ALA A 229 -2.75 -5.39 22.68
CA ALA A 229 -3.09 -5.98 23.97
C ALA A 229 -3.85 -4.95 24.82
N GLY A 230 -4.98 -5.37 25.38
CA GLY A 230 -5.87 -4.51 26.15
C GLY A 230 -6.92 -3.76 25.31
N TYR A 231 -6.98 -3.94 23.99
CA TYR A 231 -8.01 -3.38 23.09
C TYR A 231 -9.00 -4.44 22.56
N GLU A 232 -9.02 -5.63 23.15
CA GLU A 232 -9.87 -6.74 22.69
C GLU A 232 -11.35 -6.36 22.78
N ARG A 233 -11.75 -5.71 23.89
CA ARG A 233 -13.12 -5.20 24.08
C ARG A 233 -13.47 -4.11 23.05
N ASP A 234 -12.53 -3.23 22.75
CA ASP A 234 -12.71 -2.17 21.75
C ASP A 234 -12.86 -2.76 20.34
N ALA A 235 -12.07 -3.80 20.02
CA ALA A 235 -12.20 -4.52 18.76
C ALA A 235 -13.58 -5.19 18.63
N LEU A 236 -14.11 -5.81 19.67
CA LEU A 236 -15.47 -6.38 19.66
C LEU A 236 -16.55 -5.32 19.40
N TYR A 237 -16.40 -4.11 19.94
CA TYR A 237 -17.33 -3.00 19.68
C TYR A 237 -17.23 -2.47 18.25
N LEU A 238 -16.01 -2.41 17.68
CA LEU A 238 -15.78 -1.94 16.31
C LEU A 238 -16.20 -2.98 15.27
N PHE A 239 -16.14 -4.27 15.61
CA PHE A 239 -16.50 -5.40 14.75
C PHE A 239 -17.79 -6.08 15.25
N THR A 240 -18.87 -5.31 15.25
CA THR A 240 -20.22 -5.85 15.46
C THR A 240 -20.59 -6.87 14.37
N PRO A 241 -21.54 -7.80 14.63
CA PRO A 241 -21.88 -8.86 13.68
C PRO A 241 -22.26 -8.36 12.28
N ASP A 242 -22.91 -7.20 12.18
CA ASP A 242 -23.27 -6.59 10.90
C ASP A 242 -22.06 -6.00 10.15
N ILE A 243 -21.05 -5.49 10.87
CA ILE A 243 -19.78 -5.05 10.29
C ILE A 243 -18.97 -6.25 9.82
N MET A 244 -18.88 -7.30 10.64
CA MET A 244 -18.22 -8.56 10.28
C MET A 244 -18.79 -9.13 8.98
N ALA A 245 -20.11 -9.22 8.85
CA ALA A 245 -20.77 -9.70 7.64
C ALA A 245 -20.40 -8.85 6.41
N ARG A 246 -20.31 -7.52 6.54
CA ARG A 246 -19.90 -6.64 5.44
C ARG A 246 -18.47 -6.89 4.99
N PHE A 247 -17.54 -7.12 5.92
CA PHE A 247 -16.17 -7.49 5.60
C PHE A 247 -16.11 -8.84 4.88
N ILE A 248 -16.84 -9.85 5.35
CA ILE A 248 -16.93 -11.17 4.69
C ILE A 248 -17.46 -11.03 3.26
N ASP A 249 -18.58 -10.32 3.08
CA ASP A 249 -19.26 -10.24 1.79
C ASP A 249 -18.48 -9.43 0.74
N ASN A 250 -17.72 -8.41 1.16
CA ASN A 250 -17.17 -7.41 0.23
C ASN A 250 -15.64 -7.28 0.25
N ALA A 251 -14.99 -7.66 1.35
CA ALA A 251 -13.57 -7.42 1.57
C ALA A 251 -12.78 -8.71 1.90
N ALA A 252 -13.37 -9.91 1.84
CA ALA A 252 -12.70 -11.18 2.15
C ALA A 252 -11.48 -11.51 1.26
N GLN A 253 -11.21 -10.73 0.22
CA GLN A 253 -10.00 -10.83 -0.62
C GLN A 253 -9.00 -9.68 -0.39
N LEU A 254 -9.21 -8.84 0.62
CA LEU A 254 -8.43 -7.65 0.92
C LEU A 254 -7.96 -7.72 2.37
N ASP A 255 -6.66 -7.55 2.58
CA ASP A 255 -6.18 -7.32 3.95
C ASP A 255 -6.63 -5.93 4.39
N VAL A 256 -7.04 -5.79 5.65
CA VAL A 256 -7.55 -4.54 6.19
C VAL A 256 -6.62 -4.06 7.28
N GLU A 257 -6.30 -2.77 7.29
CA GLU A 257 -5.59 -2.14 8.41
C GLU A 257 -6.29 -0.85 8.81
N ILE A 258 -6.66 -0.75 10.07
CA ILE A 258 -7.05 0.49 10.71
C ILE A 258 -5.82 1.00 11.44
N VAL A 259 -5.40 2.24 11.20
CA VAL A 259 -4.27 2.86 11.90
C VAL A 259 -4.45 4.37 11.92
N ASP A 260 -4.25 4.96 13.10
CA ASP A 260 -4.57 6.37 13.35
C ASP A 260 -6.00 6.66 12.87
N ASP A 261 -6.14 7.60 11.96
CA ASP A 261 -7.39 8.05 11.38
C ASP A 261 -7.55 7.60 9.91
N TRP A 262 -7.04 6.41 9.60
CA TRP A 262 -7.10 5.76 8.28
C TRP A 262 -7.57 4.31 8.35
N LEU A 263 -8.31 3.90 7.33
CA LEU A 263 -8.54 2.50 6.98
C LEU A 263 -7.88 2.21 5.63
N PHE A 264 -7.10 1.14 5.58
CA PHE A 264 -6.45 0.65 4.38
C PHE A 264 -7.02 -0.70 3.98
N LEU A 265 -7.14 -0.92 2.68
CA LEU A 265 -7.40 -2.22 2.06
C LEU A 265 -6.21 -2.55 1.17
N TYR A 266 -5.61 -3.73 1.33
CA TYR A 266 -4.42 -4.15 0.59
C TYR A 266 -4.66 -5.40 -0.24
N THR A 267 -3.95 -5.49 -1.37
CA THR A 267 -3.87 -6.69 -2.20
C THR A 267 -2.56 -6.73 -3.00
N GLN A 268 -2.12 -7.91 -3.42
CA GLN A 268 -0.96 -8.08 -4.30
C GLN A 268 -1.28 -7.72 -5.77
N ARG A 269 -2.56 -7.58 -6.11
CA ARG A 269 -3.01 -7.16 -7.45
C ARG A 269 -2.97 -5.65 -7.58
N LYS A 270 -2.85 -5.15 -8.82
CA LYS A 270 -3.08 -3.72 -9.06
C LYS A 270 -4.56 -3.40 -8.86
N VAL A 271 -4.85 -2.27 -8.24
CA VAL A 271 -6.22 -1.79 -8.00
C VAL A 271 -6.58 -0.65 -8.96
N SER A 272 -5.63 0.22 -9.26
CA SER A 272 -5.80 1.23 -10.31
C SER A 272 -5.41 0.63 -11.65
N THR A 273 -6.43 0.22 -12.42
CA THR A 273 -6.30 -0.53 -13.68
C THR A 273 -7.28 -0.01 -14.73
N LEU A 274 -7.17 -0.53 -15.96
CA LEU A 274 -8.13 -0.27 -17.03
C LEU A 274 -9.30 -1.26 -17.05
N ASP A 275 -9.38 -2.18 -16.09
CA ASP A 275 -10.44 -3.18 -16.01
C ASP A 275 -11.65 -2.62 -15.23
N PRO A 276 -12.82 -2.43 -15.88
CA PRO A 276 -14.01 -1.95 -15.20
C PRO A 276 -14.50 -2.86 -14.07
N ALA A 277 -14.29 -4.18 -14.16
CA ALA A 277 -14.74 -5.11 -13.12
C ALA A 277 -13.99 -4.90 -11.80
N THR A 278 -12.68 -4.62 -11.87
CA THR A 278 -11.87 -4.23 -10.71
C THR A 278 -12.43 -2.98 -10.02
N TRP A 279 -12.81 -1.96 -10.78
CA TRP A 279 -13.42 -0.74 -10.23
C TRP A 279 -14.79 -0.98 -9.59
N ALA A 280 -15.65 -1.77 -10.24
CA ALA A 280 -16.96 -2.13 -9.71
C ALA A 280 -16.84 -2.86 -8.36
N TRP A 281 -15.92 -3.81 -8.27
CA TRP A 281 -15.63 -4.53 -7.03
C TRP A 281 -15.12 -3.61 -5.92
N LEU A 282 -14.12 -2.76 -6.22
CA LEU A 282 -13.54 -1.85 -5.23
C LEU A 282 -14.54 -0.79 -4.74
N PHE A 283 -15.33 -0.20 -5.64
CA PHE A 283 -16.38 0.74 -5.24
C PHE A 283 -17.47 0.05 -4.43
N GLY A 284 -17.84 -1.19 -4.77
CA GLY A 284 -18.75 -2.00 -3.96
C GLY A 284 -18.22 -2.21 -2.54
N ALA A 285 -16.95 -2.61 -2.42
CA ALA A 285 -16.29 -2.82 -1.13
C ALA A 285 -16.22 -1.54 -0.29
N VAL A 286 -15.77 -0.43 -0.87
CA VAL A 286 -15.70 0.85 -0.16
C VAL A 286 -17.08 1.36 0.19
N GLY A 287 -18.05 1.30 -0.72
CA GLY A 287 -19.43 1.73 -0.48
C GLY A 287 -20.11 0.96 0.65
N ALA A 288 -19.90 -0.36 0.71
CA ALA A 288 -20.41 -1.20 1.79
C ALA A 288 -19.84 -0.80 3.16
N LEU A 289 -18.53 -0.52 3.24
CA LEU A 289 -17.85 -0.14 4.47
C LEU A 289 -18.17 1.30 4.93
N LEU A 290 -18.29 2.24 3.98
CA LEU A 290 -18.56 3.65 4.28
C LEU A 290 -19.83 3.85 5.13
N THR A 291 -20.86 3.01 4.93
CA THR A 291 -22.12 3.08 5.71
C THR A 291 -21.93 2.82 7.20
N LYS A 292 -20.82 2.22 7.61
CA LYS A 292 -20.52 1.87 9.01
C LYS A 292 -19.52 2.80 9.67
N PHE A 293 -18.82 3.63 8.91
CA PHE A 293 -17.84 4.56 9.49
C PHE A 293 -18.49 5.63 10.37
N ASP A 294 -19.75 6.00 10.10
CA ASP A 294 -20.50 6.94 10.95
C ASP A 294 -20.77 6.35 12.35
N GLN A 295 -20.87 5.02 12.47
CA GLN A 295 -20.94 4.32 13.75
C GLN A 295 -19.60 4.40 14.48
N TRP A 296 -18.49 4.19 13.77
CA TRP A 296 -17.14 4.32 14.33
C TRP A 296 -16.79 5.75 14.75
N ALA A 297 -17.34 6.78 14.10
CA ALA A 297 -17.14 8.18 14.46
C ALA A 297 -17.58 8.50 15.91
N ARG A 298 -18.44 7.65 16.50
CA ARG A 298 -18.92 7.77 17.89
C ARG A 298 -18.03 7.08 18.91
N TRP A 299 -17.09 6.23 18.48
CA TRP A 299 -16.19 5.50 19.38
C TRP A 299 -15.27 6.46 20.14
N ARG A 300 -14.99 6.16 21.42
CA ARG A 300 -14.13 6.93 22.31
C ARG A 300 -13.32 6.00 23.20
N ASP A 301 -12.06 6.34 23.42
CA ASP A 301 -11.19 5.62 24.34
C ASP A 301 -11.33 6.14 25.76
N GLU A 302 -11.95 5.33 26.64
CA GLU A 302 -12.13 5.65 28.06
C GLU A 302 -10.80 5.90 28.79
N ARG A 303 -9.70 5.33 28.29
CA ARG A 303 -8.37 5.45 28.90
C ARG A 303 -7.83 6.88 28.85
N LEU A 304 -8.27 7.68 27.86
CA LEU A 304 -7.91 9.08 27.76
C LEU A 304 -8.55 9.95 28.87
N LEU A 305 -9.66 9.51 29.49
CA LEU A 305 -10.21 10.22 30.66
C LEU A 305 -9.28 10.08 31.86
N ALA A 306 -8.74 8.88 32.09
CA ALA A 306 -7.82 8.62 33.20
C ALA A 306 -6.51 9.40 33.02
N GLU A 307 -5.91 9.39 31.82
CA GLU A 307 -4.70 10.18 31.53
C GLU A 307 -4.91 11.68 31.73
N ASN A 308 -6.07 12.22 31.30
CA ASN A 308 -6.40 13.62 31.52
C ASN A 308 -6.66 13.94 32.99
N ALA A 309 -7.30 13.04 33.74
CA ALA A 309 -7.52 13.23 35.18
C ALA A 309 -6.19 13.26 35.95
N ASP A 310 -5.26 12.38 35.61
CA ASP A 310 -3.92 12.35 36.20
C ASP A 310 -3.10 13.59 35.81
N ALA A 311 -3.20 14.05 34.55
CA ALA A 311 -2.56 15.29 34.09
C ALA A 311 -3.12 16.54 34.80
N VAL A 312 -4.43 16.60 35.04
CA VAL A 312 -5.07 17.68 35.81
C VAL A 312 -4.64 17.61 37.28
N ALA A 313 -4.64 16.42 37.88
CA ALA A 313 -4.23 16.21 39.27
C ALA A 313 -2.75 16.59 39.51
N THR A 314 -1.87 16.28 38.55
CA THR A 314 -0.44 16.65 38.58
C THR A 314 -0.19 18.12 38.26
N ALA A 315 -1.03 18.76 37.43
CA ALA A 315 -0.99 20.21 37.22
C ALA A 315 -1.51 21.00 38.43
N SER A 316 -2.39 20.42 39.25
CA SER A 316 -2.87 20.98 40.52
C SER A 316 -1.89 20.75 41.68
N VAL A 317 -0.62 21.13 41.51
CA VAL A 317 0.26 21.45 42.66
C VAL A 317 -0.32 22.70 43.34
N PRO A 318 -0.40 22.78 44.69
CA PRO A 318 -1.10 23.87 45.35
C PRO A 318 -0.40 25.20 45.12
N ALA A 319 -0.94 26.03 44.23
CA ALA A 319 -0.69 27.46 44.26
C ALA A 319 -1.27 28.03 45.58
N PRO A 320 -0.59 29.00 46.24
CA PRO A 320 -1.11 29.59 47.46
C PRO A 320 -2.50 30.18 47.20
N ALA A 321 -3.42 29.87 48.10
CA ALA A 321 -4.85 30.16 47.99
C ALA A 321 -5.13 31.62 47.59
N MET A 322 -5.36 31.86 46.30
CA MET A 322 -6.09 33.03 45.85
C MET A 322 -7.54 32.62 45.69
N ASN A 323 -8.37 33.11 46.61
CA ASN A 323 -9.83 33.10 46.60
C ASN A 323 -10.38 33.89 45.40
N ALA A 324 -10.11 33.43 44.18
CA ALA A 324 -10.83 33.85 43.00
C ALA A 324 -11.96 32.84 42.79
N GLN A 325 -13.05 33.01 43.56
CA GLN A 325 -14.30 32.30 43.31
C GLN A 325 -14.76 32.69 41.89
N LEU A 326 -14.55 31.81 40.92
CA LEU A 326 -15.15 31.97 39.59
C LEU A 326 -16.67 32.03 39.78
N PRO A 327 -17.40 32.94 39.10
CA PRO A 327 -18.86 33.09 39.24
C PRO A 327 -19.64 31.90 38.64
N PHE A 328 -18.94 30.88 38.16
CA PHE A 328 -19.46 29.62 37.68
C PHE A 328 -18.51 28.50 38.12
N ALA A 329 -19.04 27.32 38.44
CA ALA A 329 -18.22 26.14 38.62
C ALA A 329 -17.51 25.83 37.27
N PRO A 330 -16.19 25.57 37.24
CA PRO A 330 -15.56 25.06 36.04
C PRO A 330 -16.31 23.79 35.62
N PRO A 331 -16.59 23.58 34.32
CA PRO A 331 -17.34 22.40 33.89
C PRO A 331 -16.62 21.17 34.43
N VAL A 332 -17.30 20.43 35.31
CA VAL A 332 -16.87 19.09 35.73
C VAL A 332 -16.53 18.32 34.46
N GLY A 333 -15.32 17.75 34.44
CA GLY A 333 -14.59 17.31 33.24
C GLY A 333 -15.47 16.65 32.18
N LEU A 334 -15.11 16.89 30.90
CA LEU A 334 -15.75 16.29 29.73
C LEU A 334 -16.20 14.85 30.04
N LEU A 335 -17.51 14.63 30.24
CA LEU A 335 -18.09 13.30 30.53
C LEU A 335 -17.82 12.31 29.38
N THR A 336 -17.41 12.81 28.22
CA THR A 336 -17.05 12.03 27.06
C THR A 336 -15.54 12.18 26.82
N PRO A 337 -14.77 11.07 26.68
CA PRO A 337 -13.36 11.16 26.33
C PRO A 337 -13.16 11.98 25.05
N PRO A 338 -12.04 12.71 24.90
CA PRO A 338 -11.73 13.35 23.63
C PRO A 338 -11.53 12.29 22.53
N PRO A 339 -11.74 12.64 21.24
CA PRO A 339 -11.39 11.75 20.13
C PRO A 339 -9.90 11.40 20.17
N GLY A 340 -9.57 10.11 20.05
CA GLY A 340 -8.20 9.64 20.06
C GLY A 340 -8.07 8.23 20.59
N VAL A 341 -6.83 7.75 20.61
CA VAL A 341 -6.44 6.42 21.09
C VAL A 341 -5.27 6.60 22.06
N ALA A 342 -5.33 5.96 23.22
CA ALA A 342 -4.23 5.95 24.17
C ALA A 342 -2.98 5.27 23.57
N PRO A 343 -1.75 5.61 23.99
CA PRO A 343 -0.51 5.18 23.33
C PRO A 343 -0.42 3.68 23.04
N GLN A 344 -0.85 2.85 23.99
CA GLN A 344 -0.89 1.39 23.90
C GLN A 344 -1.74 0.84 22.73
N GLY A 345 -2.75 1.57 22.26
CA GLY A 345 -3.63 1.15 21.18
C GLY A 345 -3.21 1.63 19.80
N ARG A 346 -2.20 2.51 19.72
CA ARG A 346 -1.86 3.18 18.47
C ARG A 346 -1.16 2.27 17.48
N ARG A 347 -0.45 1.22 17.92
CA ARG A 347 0.33 0.35 17.03
C ARG A 347 0.35 -1.09 17.56
N LEU A 348 0.21 -2.06 16.67
CA LEU A 348 0.49 -3.47 16.93
C LEU A 348 1.99 -3.69 17.15
N LYS A 349 2.33 -4.67 17.99
CA LYS A 349 3.71 -5.09 18.20
C LYS A 349 4.04 -6.14 17.14
N ARG A 350 5.14 -5.93 16.43
CA ARG A 350 5.61 -6.89 15.43
C ARG A 350 6.27 -8.04 16.17
N SER A 351 5.88 -9.28 15.86
CA SER A 351 6.59 -10.44 16.39
C SER A 351 7.98 -10.43 15.80
N THR A 352 8.96 -10.20 16.66
CA THR A 352 10.34 -10.24 16.22
C THR A 352 10.73 -11.71 16.18
N ARG A 353 11.09 -12.24 15.00
CA ARG A 353 11.58 -13.62 14.89
C ARG A 353 13.02 -13.69 15.45
N TRP A 354 13.18 -13.69 16.77
CA TRP A 354 14.50 -13.86 17.44
C TRP A 354 14.98 -15.31 17.37
N LEU A 355 14.08 -16.27 17.16
CA LEU A 355 14.39 -17.70 17.06
C LEU A 355 15.57 -18.04 16.11
N PRO A 356 15.63 -17.53 14.86
CA PRO A 356 16.79 -17.75 14.00
C PRO A 356 18.07 -17.11 14.54
N ILE A 357 17.98 -15.96 15.22
CA ILE A 357 19.15 -15.28 15.83
C ILE A 357 19.66 -16.08 17.03
N VAL A 358 18.77 -16.59 17.89
CA VAL A 358 19.11 -17.44 19.03
C VAL A 358 19.71 -18.77 18.56
N PHE A 359 19.16 -19.37 17.50
CA PHE A 359 19.77 -20.55 16.87
C PHE A 359 21.16 -20.25 16.28
N LEU A 360 21.35 -19.09 15.64
CA LEU A 360 22.64 -18.68 15.10
C LEU A 360 23.67 -18.43 16.20
N ILE A 361 23.28 -17.77 17.29
CA ILE A 361 24.14 -17.52 18.46
C ILE A 361 24.46 -18.84 19.17
N GLY A 362 23.47 -19.71 19.38
CA GLY A 362 23.66 -21.03 19.97
C GLY A 362 24.57 -21.91 19.12
N PHE A 363 24.40 -21.90 17.79
CA PHE A 363 25.27 -22.61 16.86
C PHE A 363 26.68 -22.04 16.84
N ALA A 364 26.84 -20.70 16.85
CA ALA A 364 28.16 -20.05 16.90
C ALA A 364 28.90 -20.35 18.21
N LEU A 365 28.20 -20.36 19.35
CA LEU A 365 28.75 -20.72 20.66
C LEU A 365 29.15 -22.20 20.71
N PHE A 366 28.30 -23.09 20.20
CA PHE A 366 28.62 -24.52 20.09
C PHE A 366 29.83 -24.76 19.17
N TRP A 367 29.87 -24.10 18.02
CA TRP A 367 30.97 -24.20 17.07
C TRP A 367 32.29 -23.70 17.68
N PHE A 368 32.26 -22.58 18.41
CA PHE A 368 33.44 -22.04 19.08
C PHE A 368 33.91 -22.96 20.23
N TRP A 369 32.98 -23.52 21.01
CA TRP A 369 33.30 -24.48 22.07
C TRP A 369 33.88 -25.79 21.53
N SER A 370 33.34 -26.29 20.41
CA SER A 370 33.83 -27.49 19.72
C SER A 370 35.22 -27.35 19.08
N ARG A 371 35.77 -26.13 19.03
CA ARG A 371 37.15 -25.86 18.60
C ARG A 371 38.13 -25.65 19.74
N LEU A 372 37.62 -25.51 20.98
CA LEU A 372 38.42 -25.28 22.18
C LEU A 372 38.62 -26.55 23.02
N ASN A 373 37.76 -27.56 22.83
CA ASN A 373 38.01 -28.96 23.18
C ASN A 373 38.50 -29.73 21.94
#